data_AF-A0A2Z7CLI1-F1
#
_entry.id   AF-A0A2Z7CLI1-F1
#
_cell.length_a   1.000
_cell.length_b   1.000
_cell.length_c   1.000
_cell.angle_alpha   90.00
_cell.angle_beta   90.00
_cell.angle_gamma   90.00
#
_symmetry.space_group_name_H-M   'P 1'
#
loop_
_entity.id
_entity.type
_entity.pdbx_description
1 polymer ?
#
loop_
_entity_poly.entity_id
_entity_poly.type
_entity_poly.pdbx_seq_one_letter_code
_entity_poly.pdbx_strand_id
1 'polypeptide(L)'
;MVSMKNHLAAILDSNKFTGLNYQDWLRNLNLVLASEKLLYAIEKTAPKFAPADISPEELVTLKQWWDDEVKTRCYVMASMSNEMCQAPC
;
A
#
# COMPACT_ATOMS: atom_id res chain seq x y z
N MET A 1 5.15 8.07 -22.40
CA MET A 1 5.52 8.35 -21.00
C MET A 1 6.19 7.12 -20.44
N VAL A 2 7.49 7.19 -20.14
CA VAL A 2 8.13 6.13 -19.35
C VAL A 2 7.52 6.25 -17.97
N SER A 3 6.70 5.28 -17.58
CA SER A 3 6.30 5.11 -16.18
C SER A 3 7.60 5.11 -15.39
N MET A 4 7.82 6.12 -14.54
CA MET A 4 8.91 6.07 -13.58
C MET A 4 8.61 4.86 -12.71
N LYS A 5 9.21 3.72 -13.05
CA LYS A 5 9.23 2.56 -12.18
C LYS A 5 9.79 3.10 -10.88
N ASN A 6 9.02 3.03 -9.80
CA ASN A 6 9.55 3.40 -8.51
C ASN A 6 10.75 2.50 -8.26
N HIS A 7 11.96 3.03 -8.42
CA HIS A 7 13.19 2.24 -8.28
C HIS A 7 13.30 1.63 -6.88
N LEU A 8 12.61 2.22 -5.90
CA LEU A 8 12.52 1.68 -4.54
C LEU A 8 11.60 0.46 -4.47
N ALA A 9 10.61 0.31 -5.36
CA ALA A 9 9.73 -0.87 -5.37
C ALA A 9 10.51 -2.17 -5.62
N ALA A 10 11.63 -2.12 -6.35
CA ALA A 10 12.51 -3.27 -6.56
C ALA A 10 13.13 -3.82 -5.25
N ILE A 11 13.18 -3.00 -4.19
CA ILE A 11 13.62 -3.44 -2.85
C ILE A 11 12.65 -4.48 -2.29
N LEU A 12 11.35 -4.36 -2.57
CA LEU A 12 10.32 -5.30 -2.10
C LEU A 12 10.46 -6.67 -2.76
N ASP A 13 10.84 -6.72 -4.04
CA ASP A 13 11.11 -7.97 -4.75
C ASP A 13 12.36 -8.67 -4.21
N SER A 14 13.38 -7.90 -3.82
CA SER A 14 14.65 -8.43 -3.30
C SER A 14 14.58 -8.81 -1.82
N ASN A 15 13.64 -8.24 -1.07
CA ASN A 15 13.50 -8.40 0.38
C ASN A 15 12.08 -8.84 0.75
N LYS A 16 11.59 -9.88 0.07
CA LYS A 16 10.25 -10.41 0.32
C LYS A 16 10.07 -10.85 1.77
N PHE A 17 8.85 -10.70 2.28
CA PHE A 17 8.48 -11.22 3.58
C PHE A 17 8.49 -12.76 3.57
N THR A 18 9.26 -13.35 4.49
CA THR A 18 9.40 -14.80 4.65
C THR A 18 8.87 -15.30 6.00
N GLY A 19 8.20 -14.45 6.77
CA GLY A 19 7.79 -14.75 8.15
C GLY A 19 8.89 -14.45 9.19
N LEU A 20 10.16 -14.66 8.85
CA LEU A 20 11.29 -14.49 9.78
C LEU A 20 11.84 -13.05 9.81
N ASN A 21 11.60 -12.26 8.78
CA ASN A 21 12.21 -10.94 8.56
C ASN A 21 11.22 -9.77 8.71
N TYR A 22 10.24 -9.88 9.61
CA TYR A 22 9.14 -8.91 9.73
C TYR A 22 9.59 -7.45 9.87
N GLN A 23 10.57 -7.18 10.74
CA GLN A 23 11.03 -5.80 10.99
C GLN A 23 11.71 -5.18 9.77
N ASP A 24 12.57 -5.94 9.08
CA ASP A 24 13.27 -5.46 7.88
C ASP A 24 12.28 -5.30 6.71
N TRP A 25 11.37 -6.25 6.55
CA TRP A 25 10.30 -6.17 5.56
C TRP A 25 9.42 -4.93 5.79
N LEU A 26 8.94 -4.72 7.03
CA LEU A 26 8.09 -3.58 7.37
C LEU A 26 8.82 -2.25 7.12
N ARG A 27 10.11 -2.17 7.48
CA ARG A 27 10.94 -0.99 7.19
C ARG A 27 11.04 -0.71 5.69
N ASN A 28 11.29 -1.73 4.88
CA ASN A 28 11.39 -1.60 3.43
C ASN A 28 10.04 -1.21 2.80
N LEU A 29 8.95 -1.82 3.27
CA LEU A 29 7.60 -1.48 2.85
C LEU A 29 7.26 -0.02 3.18
N ASN A 30 7.51 0.43 4.41
CA ASN A 30 7.27 1.82 4.82
C ASN A 30 8.08 2.81 3.99
N LEU A 31 9.31 2.48 3.60
CA LEU A 31 10.14 3.33 2.74
C LEU A 31 9.52 3.50 1.35
N VAL A 32 9.06 2.42 0.73
CA VAL A 32 8.40 2.47 -0.58
C VAL A 32 7.08 3.24 -0.49
N LEU A 33 6.24 2.95 0.50
CA LEU A 33 4.97 3.64 0.68
C LEU A 33 5.15 5.12 1.00
N ALA A 34 6.15 5.50 1.80
CA ALA A 34 6.47 6.91 2.05
C ALA A 34 6.89 7.63 0.77
N SER A 35 7.70 6.99 -0.09
CA SER A 35 8.09 7.57 -1.39
C SER A 35 6.90 7.81 -2.33
N GLU A 36 5.86 6.99 -2.21
CA GLU A 36 4.61 7.08 -2.98
C GLU A 36 3.55 7.96 -2.29
N LYS A 37 3.86 8.51 -1.11
CA LYS A 37 2.90 9.24 -0.24
C LYS A 37 1.70 8.39 0.19
N LEU A 38 1.87 7.07 0.29
CA LEU A 38 0.82 6.10 0.63
C LEU A 38 0.83 5.66 2.10
N LEU A 39 1.81 6.08 2.90
CA LEU A 39 1.96 5.62 4.29
C LEU A 39 0.68 5.85 5.12
N TYR A 40 0.00 6.96 4.85
CA TYR A 40 -1.25 7.31 5.52
C TYR A 40 -2.39 6.29 5.28
N ALA A 41 -2.37 5.56 4.14
CA ALA A 41 -3.40 4.58 3.80
C ALA A 41 -3.30 3.30 4.65
N ILE A 42 -2.15 3.04 5.29
CA ILE A 42 -2.00 1.96 6.28
C ILE A 42 -2.39 2.44 7.68
N GLU A 43 -1.99 3.65 8.04
CA GLU A 43 -2.12 4.15 9.42
C GLU A 43 -3.52 4.69 9.73
N LYS A 44 -4.21 5.21 8.70
CA LYS A 44 -5.48 5.91 8.88
C LYS A 44 -6.65 5.07 8.40
N THR A 45 -7.77 5.24 9.10
CA THR A 45 -9.05 4.69 8.67
C THR A 45 -9.62 5.51 7.52
N ALA A 46 -10.51 4.88 6.75
CA ALA A 46 -11.25 5.55 5.68
C ALA A 46 -11.89 6.85 6.22
N PRO A 47 -11.83 7.95 5.44
CA PRO A 47 -12.55 9.17 5.77
C PRO A 47 -14.02 8.87 6.02
N LYS A 48 -14.56 9.35 7.15
CA LYS A 48 -15.98 9.19 7.48
C LYS A 48 -16.75 10.35 6.87
N PHE A 49 -17.49 10.09 5.79
CA PHE A 49 -18.41 11.06 5.19
C PHE A 49 -19.86 10.60 5.41
N ALA A 50 -20.76 11.54 5.68
CA ALA A 50 -22.19 11.28 5.70
C ALA A 50 -22.71 11.16 4.25
N PRO A 51 -23.51 10.13 3.90
CA PRO A 51 -23.98 9.95 2.52
C PRO A 51 -24.80 11.11 1.94
N ALA A 52 -25.45 11.90 2.79
CA ALA A 52 -26.33 12.99 2.38
C ALA A 52 -25.60 14.32 2.11
N ASP A 53 -24.39 14.49 2.65
CA ASP A 53 -23.71 15.79 2.71
C ASP A 53 -22.38 15.82 1.94
N ILE A 54 -22.05 14.75 1.20
CA ILE A 54 -20.74 14.66 0.54
C ILE A 54 -20.62 15.72 -0.57
N SER A 55 -19.68 16.63 -0.40
CA SER A 55 -19.37 17.62 -1.43
C SER A 55 -18.64 16.94 -2.62
N PRO A 56 -18.63 17.56 -3.81
CA PRO A 56 -17.81 17.08 -4.93
C PRO A 56 -16.33 16.92 -4.56
N GLU A 57 -15.78 17.83 -3.75
CA GLU A 57 -14.39 17.81 -3.29
C GLU A 57 -14.11 16.65 -2.33
N GLU A 58 -15.06 16.36 -1.43
CA GLU A 58 -14.99 15.22 -0.52
C GLU A 58 -15.10 13.90 -1.28
N LEU A 59 -15.94 13.83 -2.32
CA LEU A 59 -16.06 12.66 -3.18
C LEU A 59 -14.77 12.38 -3.95
N VAL A 60 -14.08 13.42 -4.45
CA VAL A 60 -12.76 13.28 -5.08
C VAL A 60 -11.73 12.74 -4.09
N THR A 61 -11.73 13.29 -2.87
CA THR A 61 -10.83 12.85 -1.80
C THR A 61 -11.08 11.38 -1.41
N LEU A 62 -12.35 10.96 -1.33
CA LEU A 62 -12.72 9.59 -1.02
C LEU A 62 -12.27 8.60 -2.12
N LYS A 63 -12.45 8.97 -3.39
CA LYS A 63 -11.97 8.16 -4.52
C LYS A 63 -10.46 7.99 -4.52
N GLN A 64 -9.72 9.09 -4.31
CA GLN A 64 -8.27 9.03 -4.20
C GLN A 64 -7.83 8.13 -3.04
N TRP A 65 -8.52 8.21 -1.90
CA TRP A 65 -8.24 7.35 -0.75
C TRP A 65 -8.43 5.87 -1.10
N TRP A 66 -9.49 5.49 -1.81
CA TRP A 66 -9.70 4.11 -2.26
C TRP A 66 -8.63 3.64 -3.23
N ASP A 67 -8.24 4.47 -4.19
CA ASP A 67 -7.18 4.13 -5.14
C ASP A 67 -5.83 3.93 -4.41
N ASP A 68 -5.53 4.79 -3.46
CA ASP A 68 -4.32 4.70 -2.62
C ASP A 68 -4.35 3.48 -1.70
N GLU A 69 -5.51 3.13 -1.14
CA GLU A 69 -5.70 1.91 -0.34
C GLU A 69 -5.44 0.66 -1.19
N VAL A 70 -6.04 0.57 -2.38
CA VAL A 70 -5.84 -0.55 -3.31
C VAL A 70 -4.36 -0.67 -3.68
N LYS A 71 -3.72 0.43 -4.05
CA LYS A 71 -2.30 0.46 -4.42
C LYS A 71 -1.41 0.01 -3.25
N THR A 72 -1.73 0.44 -2.04
CA THR A 72 -1.02 0.03 -0.81
C THR A 72 -1.16 -1.46 -0.56
N ARG A 73 -2.37 -2.02 -0.69
CA ARG A 73 -2.62 -3.46 -0.57
C ARG A 73 -1.84 -4.25 -1.63
N CYS A 74 -1.74 -3.74 -2.86
CA CYS A 74 -0.92 -4.34 -3.91
C CYS A 74 0.57 -4.37 -3.53
N TYR A 75 1.12 -3.29 -2.95
CA TYR A 75 2.49 -3.28 -2.47
C TYR A 75 2.73 -4.31 -1.36
N VAL A 76 1.83 -4.40 -0.38
CA VAL A 76 1.90 -5.41 0.68
C VAL A 76 1.93 -6.81 0.09
N MET A 77 0.95 -7.16 -0.76
CA MET A 77 0.86 -8.50 -1.36
C MET A 77 2.07 -8.84 -2.25
N ALA A 78 2.52 -7.90 -3.08
CA ALA A 78 3.66 -8.13 -3.97
C ALA A 78 4.97 -8.35 -3.21
N SER A 79 5.10 -7.69 -2.05
CA SER A 79 6.27 -7.80 -1.17
C SER A 79 6.30 -9.07 -0.32
N MET A 80 5.30 -9.94 -0.41
CA MET A 80 5.28 -11.22 0.30
C MET A 80 5.87 -12.34 -0.57
N SER A 81 6.49 -13.33 0.08
CA SER A 81 6.88 -14.56 -0.62
C SER A 81 5.63 -15.37 -1.01
N ASN A 82 5.75 -16.19 -2.05
CA ASN A 82 4.64 -17.03 -2.50
C ASN A 82 4.17 -17.99 -1.39
N GLU A 83 5.09 -18.46 -0.55
CA GLU A 83 4.82 -19.33 0.60
C GLU A 83 3.95 -18.63 1.65
N MET A 84 4.17 -17.33 1.89
CA MET A 84 3.36 -16.52 2.81
C MET A 84 2.01 -16.11 2.21
N CYS A 85 1.90 -16.04 0.88
CA CYS A 85 0.64 -15.76 0.18
C CYS A 85 -0.24 -16.99 -0.03
N GLN A 86 0.28 -18.20 0.17
CA GLN A 86 -0.50 -19.42 0.08
C GLN A 86 -1.13 -19.70 1.45
N ALA A 87 -2.46 -19.72 1.51
CA ALA A 87 -3.14 -20.28 2.67
C ALA A 87 -2.73 -21.76 2.80
N PRO A 88 -2.48 -22.28 4.02
CA PRO A 88 -2.41 -23.73 4.19
C PRO A 88 -3.75 -24.31 3.71
N CYS A 89 -3.71 -25.14 2.68
CA CYS A 89 -4.88 -25.90 2.23
C CYS A 89 -5.43 -26.77 3.36
#